data_AF-A0A844EEI2-F1
#
_entry.id   AF-A0A844EEI2-F1
#
_cell.length_a   1.000
_cell.length_b   1.000
_cell.length_c   1.000
_cell.angle_alpha   90.00
_cell.angle_beta   90.00
_cell.angle_gamma   90.00
#
_symmetry.space_group_name_H-M   'P 1'
#
loop_
_entity.id
_entity.type
_entity.pdbx_description
1 polymer ?
#
loop_
_entity_poly.entity_id
_entity_poly.type
_entity_poly.pdbx_seq_one_letter_code
_entity_poly.pdbx_strand_id
1 'polypeptide(L)'
;MNSLNLNHDMFKRMPFQLFKNDNFTVTTFVYESGIEGIKLENSRGALTILPFHGLIIWDAVFDNISLKMKDMFKQPLPGPGIADTYGCFQFTSGLLANGTPGPDDNCPFQTLEIHRAIDNYHLGQ
;
A
#
# COMPACT_ATOMS: atom_id res chain seq x y z
N MET A 1 -5.88 -17.50 -14.98
CA MET A 1 -5.56 -16.21 -14.33
C MET A 1 -6.29 -16.19 -13.00
N ASN A 2 -5.57 -15.98 -11.90
CA ASN A 2 -6.19 -15.95 -10.56
C ASN A 2 -6.54 -14.50 -10.22
N SER A 3 -7.73 -14.29 -9.64
CA SER A 3 -8.19 -12.98 -9.17
C SER A 3 -8.69 -13.11 -7.73
N LEU A 4 -8.39 -12.11 -6.89
CA LEU A 4 -8.81 -12.04 -5.50
C LEU A 4 -9.58 -10.75 -5.30
N ASN A 5 -10.85 -10.86 -4.91
CA ASN A 5 -11.65 -9.70 -4.51
C ASN A 5 -11.42 -9.45 -3.03
N LEU A 6 -10.97 -8.25 -2.68
CA LEU A 6 -10.64 -7.86 -1.31
C LEU A 6 -11.76 -7.03 -0.71
N ASN A 7 -12.03 -7.24 0.58
CA ASN A 7 -12.86 -6.36 1.38
C ASN A 7 -12.22 -6.16 2.76
N HIS A 8 -12.61 -5.09 3.47
CA HIS A 8 -12.04 -4.74 4.77
C HIS A 8 -12.25 -5.85 5.84
N ASP A 9 -13.34 -6.62 5.78
CA ASP A 9 -13.62 -7.69 6.75
C ASP A 9 -12.60 -8.87 6.69
N MET A 10 -11.84 -8.97 5.59
CA MET A 10 -10.75 -9.94 5.44
C MET A 10 -9.50 -9.59 6.25
N PHE A 11 -9.40 -8.38 6.79
CA PHE A 11 -8.22 -7.88 7.48
C PHE A 11 -8.44 -7.87 8.98
N LYS A 12 -7.54 -8.55 9.70
CA LYS A 12 -7.59 -8.69 11.16
C LYS A 12 -6.19 -8.53 11.73
N ARG A 13 -6.10 -8.21 13.03
CA ARG A 13 -4.81 -8.18 13.74
C ARG A 13 -4.11 -9.53 13.71
N MET A 14 -4.87 -10.62 13.82
CA MET A 14 -4.33 -11.96 13.61
C MET A 14 -4.22 -12.21 12.09
N PRO A 15 -3.02 -12.49 11.55
CA PRO A 15 -2.85 -12.71 10.13
C PRO A 15 -3.72 -13.85 9.62
N PHE A 16 -4.26 -13.71 8.40
CA PHE A 16 -5.11 -14.70 7.77
C PHE A 16 -4.60 -15.05 6.37
N GLN A 17 -4.39 -16.35 6.11
CA GLN A 17 -3.94 -16.82 4.80
C GLN A 17 -5.14 -16.82 3.83
N LEU A 18 -5.21 -15.80 2.98
CA LEU A 18 -6.28 -15.63 2.00
C LEU A 18 -6.14 -16.59 0.81
N PHE A 19 -4.91 -16.89 0.40
CA PHE A 19 -4.64 -17.74 -0.76
C PHE A 19 -3.29 -18.44 -0.64
N LYS A 20 -3.17 -19.64 -1.22
CA LYS A 20 -1.91 -20.36 -1.35
C LYS A 20 -1.94 -21.28 -2.56
N ASN A 21 -0.83 -21.33 -3.29
CA ASN A 21 -0.52 -22.36 -4.28
C ASN A 21 0.98 -22.72 -4.23
N ASP A 22 1.46 -23.48 -5.20
CA ASP A 22 2.87 -23.92 -5.27
C ASP A 22 3.86 -22.77 -5.50
N ASN A 23 3.39 -21.63 -6.00
CA ASN A 23 4.24 -20.51 -6.39
C ASN A 23 4.28 -19.42 -5.32
N PHE A 24 3.16 -19.16 -4.64
CA PHE A 24 3.07 -18.07 -3.67
C PHE A 24 1.94 -18.25 -2.65
N THR A 25 2.03 -17.46 -1.57
CA THR A 25 1.03 -17.32 -0.51
C THR A 25 0.62 -15.85 -0.38
N VAL A 26 -0.65 -15.62 -0.08
CA VAL A 26 -1.22 -14.30 0.19
C VAL A 26 -1.78 -14.30 1.61
N THR A 27 -1.29 -13.39 2.43
CA THR A 27 -1.70 -13.26 3.84
C THR A 27 -2.20 -11.84 4.09
N THR A 28 -3.41 -11.67 4.62
CA THR A 28 -3.93 -10.39 5.09
C THR A 28 -3.52 -10.15 6.54
N PHE A 29 -3.28 -8.89 6.91
CA PHE A 29 -2.99 -8.47 8.27
C PHE A 29 -3.30 -6.98 8.46
N VAL A 30 -3.27 -6.52 9.71
CA VAL A 30 -3.43 -5.10 10.07
C VAL A 30 -2.23 -4.66 10.90
N TYR A 31 -1.59 -3.57 10.49
CA TYR A 31 -0.52 -2.92 11.26
C TYR A 31 -1.06 -2.36 12.60
N GLU A 32 -0.17 -2.12 13.57
CA GLU A 32 -0.56 -1.46 14.82
C GLU A 32 -1.14 -0.06 14.58
N SER A 33 -0.70 0.61 13.51
CA SER A 33 -1.24 1.87 13.03
C SER A 33 -2.67 1.79 12.49
N GLY A 34 -3.25 0.59 12.36
CA GLY A 34 -4.57 0.35 11.80
C GLY A 34 -4.60 0.18 10.27
N ILE A 35 -3.45 0.31 9.60
CA ILE A 35 -3.37 0.15 8.14
C ILE A 35 -3.44 -1.32 7.74
N GLU A 36 -4.32 -1.62 6.80
CA GLU A 36 -4.51 -2.94 6.23
C GLU A 36 -3.41 -3.27 5.21
N GLY A 37 -2.82 -4.46 5.37
CA GLY A 37 -1.72 -4.93 4.54
C GLY A 37 -1.95 -6.33 4.01
N ILE A 38 -1.41 -6.59 2.82
CA ILE A 38 -1.27 -7.92 2.24
C ILE A 38 0.21 -8.24 2.13
N LYS A 39 0.59 -9.42 2.63
CA LYS A 39 1.90 -10.01 2.39
C LYS A 39 1.78 -11.06 1.28
N LEU A 40 2.49 -10.86 0.17
CA LEU A 40 2.62 -11.80 -0.94
C LEU A 40 4.01 -12.43 -0.87
N GLU A 41 4.09 -13.73 -0.66
CA GLU A 41 5.35 -14.43 -0.41
C GLU A 41 5.56 -15.57 -1.40
N ASN A 42 6.78 -15.70 -1.91
CA ASN A 42 7.22 -16.83 -2.73
C ASN A 42 8.57 -17.37 -2.23
N SER A 43 9.15 -18.32 -2.97
CA SER A 43 10.43 -18.95 -2.60
C SER A 43 11.63 -18.01 -2.56
N ARG A 44 11.55 -16.82 -3.14
CA ARG A 44 12.65 -15.85 -3.23
C ARG A 44 12.48 -14.64 -2.34
N GLY A 45 11.27 -14.37 -1.85
CA GLY A 45 11.01 -13.14 -1.12
C GLY A 45 9.55 -12.83 -0.88
N ALA A 46 9.31 -11.57 -0.53
CA ALA A 46 8.03 -11.06 -0.13
C ALA A 46 7.79 -9.63 -0.62
N LEU A 47 6.55 -9.35 -0.98
CA LEU A 47 6.02 -8.00 -1.11
C LEU A 47 5.03 -7.74 0.01
N THR A 48 5.05 -6.53 0.55
CA THR A 48 3.97 -6.00 1.39
C THR A 48 3.26 -4.89 0.65
N ILE A 49 1.95 -5.07 0.45
CA ILE A 49 1.10 -4.18 -0.34
C ILE A 49 0.03 -3.60 0.58
N LEU A 50 -0.28 -2.32 0.41
CA LEU A 50 -1.37 -1.64 1.12
C LEU A 50 -2.56 -1.51 0.15
N PRO A 51 -3.45 -2.51 0.09
CA PRO A 51 -4.43 -2.62 -0.99
C PRO A 51 -5.37 -1.43 -1.07
N PHE A 52 -5.80 -0.90 0.07
CA PHE A 52 -6.72 0.24 0.15
C PHE A 52 -6.01 1.59 0.26
N HIS A 53 -4.67 1.62 0.20
CA HIS A 53 -3.90 2.86 0.23
C HIS A 53 -3.23 3.07 -1.13
N GLY A 54 -4.04 3.14 -2.18
CA GLY A 54 -3.56 3.38 -3.55
C GLY A 54 -2.63 2.29 -4.10
N LEU A 55 -2.76 1.06 -3.62
CA LEU A 55 -1.91 -0.09 -3.99
C LEU A 55 -0.42 0.15 -3.76
N ILE A 56 -0.06 0.94 -2.74
CA ILE A 56 1.33 1.17 -2.35
C ILE A 56 2.03 -0.16 -2.08
N ILE A 57 3.22 -0.35 -2.65
CA ILE A 57 4.14 -1.41 -2.27
C ILE A 57 4.98 -0.86 -1.11
N TRP A 58 4.58 -1.20 0.11
CA TRP A 58 5.23 -0.73 1.32
C TRP A 58 6.63 -1.29 1.50
N ASP A 59 6.79 -2.59 1.30
CA ASP A 59 8.07 -3.27 1.46
C ASP A 59 8.26 -4.32 0.37
N ALA A 60 9.50 -4.52 -0.03
CA ALA A 60 9.92 -5.51 -1.00
C ALA A 60 11.26 -6.10 -0.55
N VAL A 61 11.26 -7.39 -0.22
CA VAL A 61 12.45 -8.11 0.23
C VAL A 61 12.63 -9.32 -0.66
N PHE A 62 13.76 -9.40 -1.37
CA PHE A 62 14.11 -10.53 -2.22
C PHE A 62 15.57 -10.91 -2.03
N ASP A 63 15.83 -12.21 -1.97
CA ASP A 63 17.18 -12.76 -1.78
C ASP A 63 17.92 -12.11 -0.58
N ASN A 64 17.20 -11.89 0.52
CA ASN A 64 17.65 -11.21 1.74
C ASN A 64 18.04 -9.73 1.59
N ILE A 65 17.64 -9.09 0.50
CA ILE A 65 17.86 -7.66 0.24
C ILE A 65 16.52 -6.95 0.36
N SER A 66 16.41 -6.02 1.31
CA SER A 66 15.31 -5.05 1.33
C SER A 66 15.57 -3.96 0.30
N LEU A 67 14.59 -3.76 -0.58
CA LEU A 67 14.59 -2.71 -1.60
C LEU A 67 13.92 -1.43 -1.09
N LYS A 68 13.32 -1.48 0.10
CA LYS A 68 12.69 -0.35 0.78
C LYS A 68 13.74 0.68 1.22
N MET A 69 13.35 1.95 1.24
CA MET A 69 14.18 3.03 1.77
C MET A 69 14.55 2.74 3.24
N LYS A 70 15.84 2.85 3.58
CA LYS A 70 16.31 2.70 4.96
C LYS A 70 15.90 3.95 5.76
N ASP A 71 15.35 3.73 6.95
CA ASP A 71 15.32 4.71 8.05
C ASP A 71 14.35 5.90 8.00
N MET A 72 13.05 5.68 7.76
CA MET A 72 12.06 6.73 8.13
C MET A 72 10.89 6.22 8.98
N PHE A 73 10.23 5.10 8.65
CA PHE A 73 9.10 4.58 9.43
C PHE A 73 9.05 3.04 9.50
N LYS A 74 8.72 2.52 10.69
CA LYS A 74 8.56 1.08 10.97
C LYS A 74 7.27 0.50 10.39
N GLN A 75 6.24 1.31 10.26
CA GLN A 75 4.93 0.96 9.71
C GLN A 75 4.34 2.17 8.95
N PRO A 76 3.43 1.96 7.98
CA PRO A 76 2.70 3.06 7.37
C PRO A 76 1.80 3.73 8.43
N LEU A 77 1.68 5.05 8.40
CA LEU A 77 0.81 5.79 9.30
C LEU A 77 -0.44 6.29 8.56
N PRO A 78 -1.59 6.40 9.24
CA PRO A 78 -2.77 7.03 8.66
C PRO A 78 -2.48 8.52 8.42
N GLY A 79 -2.74 8.99 7.21
CA GLY A 79 -2.52 10.38 6.84
C GLY A 79 -2.97 10.70 5.41
N PRO A 80 -3.33 11.95 5.11
CA PRO A 80 -3.87 12.34 3.81
C PRO A 80 -2.81 12.47 2.71
N GLY A 81 -1.51 12.39 3.04
CA GLY A 81 -0.41 12.63 2.11
C GLY A 81 0.69 11.59 2.17
N ILE A 82 1.51 11.53 1.12
CA ILE A 82 2.63 10.57 1.02
C ILE A 82 3.68 10.79 2.12
N ALA A 83 3.76 12.01 2.68
CA ALA A 83 4.67 12.34 3.77
C ALA A 83 4.46 11.43 5.01
N ASP A 84 3.22 10.98 5.24
CA ASP A 84 2.85 10.10 6.36
C ASP A 84 3.17 8.62 6.08
N THR A 85 3.48 8.29 4.82
CA THR A 85 3.92 6.96 4.34
C THR A 85 5.29 7.01 3.68
N TYR A 86 6.09 8.06 3.95
CA TYR A 86 7.35 8.31 3.26
C TYR A 86 8.40 7.28 3.70
N GLY A 87 8.59 6.26 2.87
CA GLY A 87 9.41 5.10 3.21
C GLY A 87 8.98 3.82 2.52
N CYS A 88 7.86 3.82 1.79
CA CYS A 88 7.47 2.71 0.94
C CYS A 88 8.51 2.44 -0.18
N PHE A 89 8.54 1.21 -0.69
CA PHE A 89 9.32 0.86 -1.87
C PHE A 89 8.79 1.55 -3.14
N GLN A 90 7.48 1.53 -3.35
CA GLN A 90 6.85 2.15 -4.53
C GLN A 90 5.45 2.65 -4.21
N PHE A 91 5.15 3.83 -4.74
CA PHE A 91 3.82 4.43 -4.72
C PHE A 91 3.56 5.11 -6.07
N THR A 92 2.31 5.46 -6.34
CA THR A 92 1.92 6.16 -7.56
C THR A 92 1.46 7.57 -7.21
N SER A 93 2.05 8.57 -7.86
CA SER A 93 1.83 10.01 -7.65
C SER A 93 0.56 10.56 -8.31
N GLY A 94 -0.38 9.70 -8.69
CA GLY A 94 -1.60 10.13 -9.38
C GLY A 94 -1.38 10.55 -10.83
N LEU A 95 -2.49 10.68 -11.58
CA LEU A 95 -2.46 11.13 -12.98
C LEU A 95 -2.72 12.64 -13.11
N LEU A 96 -3.62 13.19 -12.28
CA LEU A 96 -4.12 14.57 -12.45
C LEU A 96 -3.22 15.64 -11.83
N ALA A 97 -2.37 15.28 -10.87
CA ALA A 97 -1.50 16.23 -10.16
C ALA A 97 -0.22 15.55 -9.69
N ASN A 98 0.64 15.18 -10.64
CA ASN A 98 1.96 14.62 -10.35
C ASN A 98 3.02 15.73 -10.19
N GLY A 99 4.01 15.48 -9.33
CA GLY A 99 5.15 16.38 -9.16
C GLY A 99 5.04 17.34 -7.97
N THR A 100 5.89 18.36 -8.02
CA THR A 100 6.01 19.40 -7.00
C THR A 100 5.09 20.57 -7.38
N PRO A 101 4.11 20.93 -6.56
CA PRO A 101 3.26 22.10 -6.78
C PRO A 101 4.10 23.36 -6.98
N GLY A 102 3.78 24.15 -8.00
CA GLY A 102 4.28 25.50 -8.16
C GLY A 102 3.65 26.48 -7.15
N PRO A 103 4.13 27.73 -7.09
CA PRO A 103 3.67 28.72 -6.12
C PRO A 103 2.16 29.02 -6.17
N ASP A 104 1.55 28.86 -7.35
CA ASP A 104 0.14 29.14 -7.61
C ASP A 104 -0.74 27.87 -7.63
N ASP A 105 -0.13 26.70 -7.41
CA ASP A 105 -0.86 25.43 -7.41
C ASP A 105 -1.49 25.13 -6.05
N ASN A 106 -2.77 24.76 -6.06
CA ASN A 106 -3.51 24.32 -4.87
C ASN A 106 -3.52 22.79 -4.69
N CYS A 107 -2.69 22.04 -5.42
CA CYS A 107 -2.59 20.59 -5.27
C CYS A 107 -1.62 20.20 -4.15
N PRO A 108 -1.89 19.11 -3.39
CA PRO A 108 -0.95 18.60 -2.40
C PRO A 108 0.40 18.20 -3.00
N PHE A 109 1.47 18.31 -2.22
CA PHE A 109 2.80 17.83 -2.62
C PHE A 109 2.77 16.31 -2.86
N GLN A 110 3.14 15.87 -4.07
CA GLN A 110 3.12 14.44 -4.47
C GLN A 110 1.76 13.77 -4.16
N THR A 111 0.69 14.27 -4.77
CA THR A 111 -0.68 13.80 -4.51
C THR A 111 -0.83 12.30 -4.74
N LEU A 112 -1.19 11.57 -3.69
CA LEU A 112 -1.79 10.23 -3.79
C LEU A 112 -3.24 10.38 -4.30
N GLU A 113 -3.44 10.81 -5.55
CA GLU A 113 -4.78 10.93 -6.14
C GLU A 113 -5.58 9.62 -6.05
N ILE A 114 -4.89 8.47 -5.98
CA ILE A 114 -5.53 7.16 -5.89
C ILE A 114 -6.30 7.00 -4.57
N HIS A 115 -5.86 7.63 -3.47
CA HIS A 115 -6.59 7.62 -2.20
C HIS A 115 -7.96 8.28 -2.36
N ARG A 116 -7.99 9.48 -2.96
CA ARG A 116 -9.23 10.25 -3.18
C ARG A 116 -10.15 9.61 -4.22
N ALA A 117 -9.60 8.99 -5.26
CA ALA A 117 -10.40 8.36 -6.31
C ALA A 117 -11.15 7.11 -5.81
N ILE A 118 -10.56 6.33 -4.89
CA ILE A 118 -11.18 5.14 -4.30
C ILE A 118 -12.24 5.55 -3.26
N ASP A 119 -11.93 6.52 -2.39
CA ASP A 119 -12.85 7.00 -1.36
C ASP A 119 -14.11 7.68 -1.95
N ASN A 120 -13.96 8.43 -3.05
CA ASN A 120 -15.08 9.09 -3.72
C ASN A 120 -15.97 8.12 -4.51
N TYR A 121 -15.49 6.91 -4.85
CA TYR A 121 -16.32 5.91 -5.54
C TYR A 121 -17.38 5.32 -4.60
N HIS A 122 -17.14 5.34 -3.29
CA HIS A 122 -18.09 4.87 -2.27
C HIS A 122 -19.11 5.92 -1.81
N LEU A 123 -18.93 7.20 -2.18
CA LEU A 123 -19.86 8.29 -1.87
C LEU A 123 -20.81 8.64 -3.04
N GLY A 124 -20.69 7.91 -4.15
CA GLY A 124 -21.45 8.14 -5.39
C GLY A 124 -22.50 7.09 -5.74
N GLN A 125 -22.87 6.19 -4.82
CA GLN A 125 -24.00 5.26 -4.98
C GLN A 125 -25.07 5.49 -3.91
#